data_AF-A0A7J7Y836-F1
#
_entry.id   AF-A0A7J7Y836-F1
#
_cell.length_a   1.000
_cell.length_b   1.000
_cell.length_c   1.000
_cell.angle_alpha   90.00
_cell.angle_beta   90.00
_cell.angle_gamma   90.00
#
_symmetry.space_group_name_H-M   'P 1'
#
loop_
_entity.id
_entity.type
_entity.pdbx_description
1 polymer ?
#
loop_
_entity_poly.entity_id
_entity_poly.type
_entity_poly.pdbx_seq_one_letter_code
_entity_poly.pdbx_strand_id
1 'polypeptide(L)'
;MYQKFRNQFLSFSMYQSFVQFLQYYYQSGCLYRLRALGERHTMDLTVEGFQSWMWRGLTFLLPFLFFGHFWQLFNALTLFSLARDPECKEWQVLMCGLPFLILFLGNFFTTLRVVHQKFHSQRRRSKKE
;
A
#
# COMPACT_ATOMS: atom_id res chain seq x y z
N MET A 1 11.77 22.93 14.48
CA MET A 1 10.94 22.15 13.53
C MET A 1 11.40 20.70 13.34
N TYR A 2 12.63 20.45 12.91
CA TYR A 2 13.10 19.10 12.54
C TYR A 2 12.90 18.04 13.63
N GLN A 3 13.24 18.34 14.89
CA GLN A 3 13.06 17.37 15.99
C GLN A 3 11.60 16.98 16.24
N LYS A 4 10.64 17.88 15.98
CA LYS A 4 9.20 17.60 16.14
C LYS A 4 8.70 16.60 15.08
N PHE A 5 9.20 16.70 13.84
CA PHE A 5 8.80 15.83 12.73
C PHE A 5 9.66 14.56 12.60
N ARG A 6 10.91 14.59 13.09
CA ARG A 6 11.89 13.51 12.92
C ARG A 6 11.38 12.16 13.42
N ASN A 7 10.82 12.11 14.64
CA ASN A 7 10.35 10.85 15.21
C ASN A 7 9.16 10.30 14.41
N GLN A 8 8.23 11.19 14.01
CA GLN A 8 7.09 10.83 13.18
C GLN A 8 7.51 10.30 11.81
N PHE A 9 8.50 10.93 11.18
CA PHE A 9 9.07 10.50 9.90
C PHE A 9 9.82 9.17 10.02
N LEU A 10 10.61 8.96 11.08
CA LEU A 10 11.32 7.71 11.34
C LEU A 10 10.34 6.56 11.56
N SER A 11 9.33 6.74 12.40
CA SER A 11 8.27 5.74 12.61
C SER A 11 7.54 5.41 11.31
N PHE A 12 7.20 6.43 10.51
CA PHE A 12 6.62 6.22 9.20
C PHE A 12 7.56 5.46 8.24
N SER A 13 8.85 5.77 8.25
CA SER A 13 9.84 5.12 7.38
C SER A 13 10.03 3.65 7.73
N MET A 14 10.05 3.32 9.02
CA MET A 14 10.08 1.93 9.48
C MET A 14 8.82 1.17 9.07
N TYR A 15 7.64 1.79 9.28
CA TYR A 15 6.36 1.22 8.86
C TYR A 15 6.31 0.99 7.33
N GLN A 16 6.72 1.99 6.56
CA GLN A 16 6.77 1.92 5.10
C GLN A 16 7.67 0.76 4.64
N SER A 17 8.83 0.59 5.28
CA SER A 17 9.77 -0.51 4.95
C SER A 17 9.15 -1.88 5.20
N PHE A 18 8.39 -2.02 6.30
CA PHE A 18 7.63 -3.24 6.59
C PHE A 18 6.54 -3.51 5.54
N VAL A 19 5.75 -2.50 5.17
CA VAL A 19 4.74 -2.64 4.11
C VAL A 19 5.39 -2.99 2.77
N GLN A 20 6.56 -2.42 2.47
CA GLN A 20 7.31 -2.70 1.24
C GLN A 20 7.75 -4.17 1.17
N PHE A 21 8.19 -4.72 2.30
CA PHE A 21 8.49 -6.14 2.42
C PHE A 21 7.25 -6.98 2.10
N LEU A 22 6.10 -6.69 2.73
CA LEU A 22 4.85 -7.42 2.43
C LEU A 22 4.43 -7.32 0.95
N GLN A 23 4.56 -6.14 0.34
CA GLN A 23 4.30 -5.92 -1.09
C GLN A 23 5.25 -6.74 -1.97
N TYR A 24 6.53 -6.83 -1.62
CA TYR A 24 7.52 -7.62 -2.35
C TYR A 24 7.18 -9.11 -2.36
N TYR A 25 6.82 -9.69 -1.21
CA TYR A 25 6.36 -11.09 -1.16
C TYR A 25 5.09 -11.31 -1.98
N TYR A 26 4.14 -10.37 -1.91
CA TYR A 26 2.90 -10.46 -2.69
C TYR A 26 3.16 -10.43 -4.21
N GLN A 27 4.02 -9.53 -4.68
CA GLN A 27 4.36 -9.40 -6.10
C GLN A 27 5.14 -10.63 -6.59
N SER A 28 6.12 -11.09 -5.82
CA SER A 28 6.89 -12.28 -6.13
C SER A 28 5.98 -13.50 -6.29
N GLY A 29 5.02 -13.68 -5.39
CA GLY A 29 4.04 -14.77 -5.49
C GLY A 29 3.10 -14.66 -6.69
N CYS A 30 2.67 -13.45 -7.08
CA CYS A 30 1.90 -13.27 -8.31
C CYS A 30 2.71 -13.64 -9.56
N LEU A 31 3.98 -13.26 -9.62
CA LEU A 31 4.88 -13.57 -10.74
C LEU A 31 5.12 -15.07 -10.87
N TYR A 32 5.36 -15.77 -9.76
CA TYR A 32 5.50 -17.23 -9.74
C TYR A 32 4.25 -17.94 -10.27
N ARG A 33 3.06 -17.45 -9.91
CA ARG A 33 1.79 -18.01 -10.42
C ARG A 33 1.61 -17.79 -11.92
N LEU A 34 1.97 -16.61 -12.43
CA LEU A 34 1.95 -16.32 -13.87
C LEU A 34 2.93 -17.22 -14.64
N ARG A 35 4.14 -17.43 -14.10
CA ARG A 35 5.15 -18.32 -14.69
C ARG A 35 4.68 -19.77 -14.76
N ALA A 36 4.12 -20.30 -13.66
CA ALA A 36 3.56 -21.66 -13.62
C ALA A 36 2.34 -21.86 -14.56
N LEU A 37 1.56 -20.80 -14.82
CA LEU A 37 0.47 -20.82 -15.81
C LEU A 37 0.99 -20.79 -17.26
N GLY A 38 2.19 -20.27 -17.50
CA GLY A 38 2.85 -20.23 -18.81
C GLY A 38 3.60 -21.52 -19.19
N GLU A 39 4.02 -22.34 -18.22
CA GLU A 39 4.87 -23.54 -18.43
C GLU A 39 4.13 -24.90 -18.34
N ARG A 40 2.81 -24.96 -18.52
CA ARG A 40 2.05 -26.16 -18.15
C ARG A 40 2.33 -27.41 -19.02
N HIS A 41 3.17 -28.33 -18.51
CA HIS A 41 2.85 -29.76 -18.50
C HIS A 41 2.39 -30.16 -17.10
N THR A 42 1.45 -31.09 -17.03
CA THR A 42 0.68 -31.48 -15.85
C THR A 42 1.57 -31.85 -14.67
N MET A 43 1.47 -31.10 -13.58
CA MET A 43 1.89 -31.56 -12.26
C MET A 43 0.89 -31.06 -11.22
N ASP A 44 0.16 -32.00 -10.63
CA ASP A 44 -0.68 -31.78 -9.45
C ASP A 44 0.19 -31.23 -8.32
N LEU A 45 -0.11 -29.99 -7.92
CA LEU A 45 0.40 -29.41 -6.69
C LEU A 45 -0.61 -29.66 -5.58
N THR A 46 -0.66 -30.90 -5.09
CA THR A 46 -1.25 -31.22 -3.80
C THR A 46 -0.24 -30.89 -2.70
N VAL A 47 -0.17 -29.63 -2.29
CA VAL A 47 0.35 -29.28 -0.96
C VAL A 47 -0.52 -28.17 -0.36
N GLU A 48 -1.20 -28.55 0.70
CA GLU A 48 -2.02 -27.75 1.59
C GLU A 48 -1.20 -26.79 2.50
N GLY A 49 -0.06 -26.23 2.06
CA GLY A 49 0.97 -25.73 3.00
C GLY A 49 0.92 -24.24 3.36
N PHE A 50 0.67 -23.37 2.39
CA PHE A 50 0.35 -21.95 2.62
C PHE A 50 -1.16 -21.74 2.38
N GLN A 51 -1.97 -22.81 2.43
CA GLN A 51 -3.01 -23.20 1.47
C GLN A 51 -3.98 -22.19 0.84
N SER A 52 -4.99 -21.67 1.52
CA SER A 52 -4.86 -20.63 2.51
C SER A 52 -4.33 -19.29 2.01
N TRP A 53 -3.67 -19.20 0.83
CA TRP A 53 -2.47 -18.36 0.55
C TRP A 53 -2.54 -16.87 0.85
N MET A 54 -2.87 -16.55 2.10
CA MET A 54 -3.50 -15.28 2.45
C MET A 54 -4.81 -15.04 1.65
N TRP A 55 -5.50 -16.12 1.24
CA TRP A 55 -6.65 -16.42 0.34
C TRP A 55 -7.16 -15.39 -0.69
N ARG A 56 -6.30 -14.43 -1.01
CA ARG A 56 -6.21 -13.53 -2.16
C ARG A 56 -5.29 -12.41 -1.67
N GLY A 57 -3.97 -12.61 -1.62
CA GLY A 57 -3.00 -11.75 -0.87
C GLY A 57 -3.19 -10.22 -0.92
N LEU A 58 -3.84 -9.70 -1.95
CA LEU A 58 -4.35 -8.33 -2.00
C LEU A 58 -5.31 -7.96 -0.85
N THR A 59 -6.24 -8.82 -0.38
CA THR A 59 -7.23 -8.46 0.67
C THR A 59 -6.58 -8.28 2.03
N PHE A 60 -5.58 -9.11 2.35
CA PHE A 60 -4.81 -8.98 3.60
C PHE A 60 -3.86 -7.80 3.55
N LEU A 61 -3.25 -7.55 2.40
CA LEU A 61 -2.35 -6.43 2.18
C LEU A 61 -3.10 -5.07 2.23
N LEU A 62 -4.36 -5.06 1.77
CA LEU A 62 -5.22 -3.87 1.68
C LEU A 62 -5.33 -3.04 2.98
N PRO A 63 -5.68 -3.60 4.16
CA PRO A 63 -5.78 -2.83 5.40
C PRO A 63 -4.45 -2.17 5.78
N PHE A 64 -3.31 -2.85 5.56
CA PHE A 64 -2.00 -2.24 5.79
C PHE A 64 -1.72 -1.09 4.80
N LEU A 65 -2.07 -1.24 3.52
CA LEU A 65 -1.94 -0.13 2.56
C LEU A 65 -2.81 1.06 2.94
N PHE A 66 -4.08 0.85 3.27
CA PHE A 66 -4.97 1.92 3.67
C PHE A 66 -4.42 2.67 4.90
N PHE A 67 -4.00 1.94 5.92
CA PHE A 67 -3.37 2.54 7.09
C PHE A 67 -2.13 3.35 6.72
N GLY A 68 -1.25 2.82 5.87
CA GLY A 68 -0.09 3.54 5.35
C GLY A 68 -0.46 4.82 4.60
N HIS A 69 -1.49 4.78 3.76
CA HIS A 69 -1.97 5.96 3.04
C HIS A 69 -2.54 7.02 3.99
N PHE A 70 -3.34 6.63 4.98
CA PHE A 70 -3.85 7.59 5.98
C PHE A 70 -2.73 8.19 6.83
N TRP A 71 -1.73 7.39 7.21
CA TRP A 71 -0.53 7.90 7.87
C TRP A 71 0.24 8.86 6.97
N GLN A 72 0.33 8.56 5.67
CA GLN A 72 0.94 9.43 4.67
C GLN A 72 0.22 10.78 4.56
N LEU A 73 -1.11 10.79 4.57
CA LEU A 73 -1.91 12.01 4.62
C LEU A 73 -1.68 12.77 5.93
N PHE A 74 -1.63 12.08 7.07
CA PHE A 74 -1.35 12.69 8.36
C PHE A 74 0.02 13.39 8.37
N ASN A 75 1.05 12.78 7.79
CA ASN A 75 2.36 13.41 7.59
C ASN A 75 2.28 14.65 6.70
N ALA A 76 1.52 14.59 5.60
CA ALA A 76 1.32 15.75 4.73
C ALA A 76 0.63 16.91 5.47
N LEU A 77 -0.46 16.63 6.20
CA LEU A 77 -1.18 17.64 6.98
C LEU A 77 -0.30 18.25 8.08
N THR A 78 0.49 17.41 8.76
CA THR A 78 1.46 17.86 9.77
C THR A 78 2.48 18.82 9.14
N LEU A 79 3.04 18.47 7.98
CA LEU A 79 3.99 19.32 7.27
C LEU A 79 3.35 20.62 6.76
N PHE A 80 2.11 20.59 6.27
CA PHE A 80 1.39 21.80 5.87
C PHE A 80 1.04 22.71 7.05
N SER A 81 0.67 22.13 8.19
CA SER A 81 0.46 22.91 9.42
C SER A 81 1.76 23.58 9.86
N LEU A 82 2.88 22.85 9.78
CA LEU A 82 4.19 23.36 10.14
C LEU A 82 4.71 24.40 9.14
N ALA A 83 4.35 24.29 7.86
CA ALA A 83 4.69 25.28 6.83
C ALA A 83 3.89 26.59 6.95
N ARG A 84 2.76 26.60 7.66
CA ARG A 84 1.96 27.80 7.94
C ARG A 84 2.38 28.51 9.22
N ASP A 85 3.24 27.91 10.03
CA ASP A 85 3.77 28.54 11.24
C ASP A 85 4.64 29.75 10.85
N PRO A 86 4.44 30.93 11.48
CA PRO A 86 5.18 32.15 11.12
C PRO A 86 6.68 32.07 11.39
N GLU A 87 7.13 31.10 12.20
CA GLU A 87 8.55 30.81 12.41
C GLU A 87 9.17 29.98 11.26
N CYS A 88 8.36 29.41 10.37
CA CYS A 88 8.85 28.59 9.26
C CYS A 88 9.16 29.45 8.03
N LYS A 89 10.43 29.86 7.88
CA LYS A 89 10.92 30.53 6.64
C LYS A 89 11.40 29.56 5.55
N GLU A 90 11.50 28.28 5.87
CA GLU A 90 12.09 27.28 4.98
C GLU A 90 11.05 26.71 4.00
N TRP A 91 11.17 27.09 2.73
CA TRP A 91 10.36 26.54 1.62
C TRP A 91 10.46 25.00 1.49
N GLN A 92 11.53 24.42 2.03
CA GLN A 92 11.78 22.98 2.06
C GLN A 92 10.63 22.20 2.71
N VAL A 93 10.01 22.74 3.76
CA VAL A 93 8.91 22.05 4.48
C VAL A 93 7.68 21.92 3.57
N LEU A 94 7.38 22.96 2.79
CA LEU A 94 6.31 22.92 1.78
C LEU A 94 6.62 21.91 0.67
N MET A 95 7.87 21.89 0.20
CA MET A 95 8.31 20.96 -0.84
C MET A 95 8.40 19.51 -0.38
N CYS A 96 8.56 19.25 0.91
CA CYS A 96 8.41 17.91 1.46
C CYS A 96 6.94 17.51 1.59
N GLY A 97 6.04 18.44 1.98
CA GLY A 97 4.62 18.16 2.14
C GLY A 97 3.88 17.85 0.84
N LEU A 98 4.25 18.52 -0.27
CA LEU A 98 3.62 18.34 -1.58
C LEU A 98 3.74 16.89 -2.13
N PRO A 99 4.93 16.26 -2.19
CA PRO A 99 5.08 14.86 -2.56
C PRO A 99 4.27 13.91 -1.69
N PHE A 100 4.23 14.12 -0.37
CA PHE A 100 3.42 13.28 0.52
C PHE A 100 1.93 13.33 0.14
N LEU A 101 1.42 14.50 -0.21
CA LEU A 101 0.03 14.68 -0.64
C LEU A 101 -0.23 14.07 -2.01
N ILE A 102 0.66 14.27 -2.98
CA ILE A 102 0.53 13.68 -4.34
C ILE A 102 0.56 12.16 -4.25
N LEU A 103 1.51 11.59 -3.51
CA LEU A 103 1.63 10.15 -3.32
C LEU A 103 0.43 9.58 -2.56
N PHE A 104 -0.09 10.28 -1.55
CA PHE A 104 -1.33 9.88 -0.88
C PHE A 104 -2.48 9.77 -1.89
N LEU A 105 -2.74 10.84 -2.66
CA LEU A 105 -3.83 10.85 -3.64
C LEU A 105 -3.66 9.72 -4.66
N GLY A 106 -2.48 9.61 -5.26
CA GLY A 106 -2.18 8.59 -6.28
C GLY A 106 -2.36 7.16 -5.75
N ASN A 107 -1.80 6.86 -4.59
CA ASN A 107 -1.86 5.53 -4.00
C ASN A 107 -3.29 5.21 -3.51
N PHE A 108 -3.98 6.16 -2.89
CA PHE A 108 -5.34 5.99 -2.40
C PHE A 108 -6.33 5.72 -3.53
N PHE A 109 -6.30 6.51 -4.61
CA PHE A 109 -7.17 6.29 -5.78
C PHE A 109 -6.88 4.96 -6.47
N THR A 110 -5.60 4.59 -6.61
CA THR A 110 -5.20 3.31 -7.20
C THR A 110 -5.74 2.13 -6.38
N THR A 111 -5.58 2.19 -5.05
CA THR A 111 -6.08 1.15 -4.13
C THR A 111 -7.61 1.08 -4.17
N LEU A 112 -8.32 2.21 -4.15
CA LEU A 112 -9.78 2.25 -4.28
C LEU A 112 -10.27 1.60 -5.58
N ARG A 113 -9.62 1.91 -6.71
CA ARG A 113 -9.97 1.32 -8.01
C ARG A 113 -9.83 -0.19 -7.99
N VAL A 114 -8.75 -0.70 -7.38
CA VAL A 114 -8.50 -2.14 -7.23
C VAL A 114 -9.55 -2.80 -6.35
N VAL A 115 -9.95 -2.17 -5.24
CA VAL A 115 -11.03 -2.66 -4.36
C VAL A 115 -12.35 -2.73 -5.12
N HIS A 116 -12.70 -1.66 -5.84
CA HIS A 116 -13.94 -1.57 -6.60
C HIS A 116 -14.01 -2.67 -7.68
N GLN A 117 -12.93 -2.85 -8.44
CA GLN A 117 -12.83 -3.92 -9.44
C GLN A 117 -12.99 -5.30 -8.82
N LYS A 118 -12.38 -5.52 -7.64
CA LYS A 118 -12.46 -6.80 -6.93
C LYS A 118 -13.87 -7.07 -6.42
N PHE A 119 -14.54 -6.09 -5.83
CA PHE A 119 -15.91 -6.23 -5.34
C PHE A 119 -16.89 -6.53 -6.47
N HIS A 120 -16.76 -5.80 -7.60
CA HIS A 120 -17.58 -6.03 -8.78
C HIS A 120 -17.35 -7.41 -9.41
N SER A 121 -16.10 -7.89 -9.45
CA SER A 121 -15.77 -9.25 -9.93
C SER A 121 -16.38 -10.34 -9.05
N GLN A 122 -16.36 -10.17 -7.72
CA GLN A 122 -16.99 -11.11 -6.79
C GLN A 122 -18.51 -11.14 -6.96
N ARG A 123 -19.16 -9.97 -7.09
CA ARG A 123 -20.61 -9.87 -7.30
C ARG A 123 -21.07 -10.56 -8.59
N ARG A 124 -20.25 -10.55 -9.65
CA ARG A 124 -20.54 -11.26 -10.90
C ARG A 124 -20.43 -12.78 -10.78
N ARG A 125 -19.52 -13.31 -9.95
CA ARG A 125 -19.41 -14.76 -9.68
C ARG A 125 -20.61 -15.29 -8.91
N SER A 126 -21.04 -14.58 -7.86
CA SER A 126 -22.19 -14.97 -7.03
C SER A 126 -23.55 -14.95 -7.74
N LYS A 127 -23.66 -14.36 -8.95
CA LYS A 127 -24.88 -14.39 -9.79
C LYS A 127 -24.90 -15.54 -10.79
N LYS A 128 -23.77 -16.24 -10.97
CA LYS A 128 -23.61 -17.36 -11.93
C LYS A 128 -23.72 -18.73 -11.26
N GLU A 129 -23.59 -18.79 -9.95
CA GLU A 129 -23.98 -19.92 -9.09
C GLU A 129 -25.44 -19.77 -8.69
#